data_AF-A0A2T9YN58-F1
#
_entry.id   AF-A0A2T9YN58-F1
#
_cell.length_a   1.000
_cell.length_b   1.000
_cell.length_c   1.000
_cell.angle_alpha   90.00
_cell.angle_beta   90.00
_cell.angle_gamma   90.00
#
_symmetry.space_group_name_H-M   'P 1'
#
loop_
_entity.id
_entity.type
_entity.pdbx_description
1 polymer ?
#
loop_
_entity_poly.entity_id
_entity_poly.type
_entity_poly.pdbx_seq_one_letter_code
_entity_poly.pdbx_strand_id
1 'polypeptide(L)' 'MEVDSQNLAVETILNNFEEDIEFEEFDVEEWSEDEKDKQDLNLWDEDWDDDDLEDDFSLQLRAELNKVAQPQAMSL' A
#
# COMPACT_ATOMS: atom_id res chain seq x y z
N MET A 1 -25.82 -12.37 22.76
CA MET A 1 -24.91 -12.82 21.71
C MET A 1 -25.31 -12.29 20.34
N GLU A 2 -26.56 -12.44 19.88
CA GLU A 2 -26.98 -11.89 18.57
C GLU A 2 -27.32 -10.37 18.62
N VAL A 3 -27.80 -9.89 19.77
CA VAL A 3 -28.04 -8.46 20.02
C VAL A 3 -26.73 -7.67 20.09
N ASP A 4 -25.65 -8.28 20.58
CA ASP A 4 -24.33 -7.66 20.69
C ASP A 4 -23.69 -7.46 19.30
N SER A 5 -23.90 -8.40 18.38
CA SER A 5 -23.46 -8.27 16.98
C SER A 5 -24.23 -7.19 16.21
N GLN A 6 -25.53 -7.04 16.47
CA GLN A 6 -26.35 -6.00 15.85
C GLN A 6 -25.91 -4.60 16.33
N ASN A 7 -25.58 -4.45 17.62
CA ASN A 7 -25.03 -3.20 18.14
C ASN A 7 -23.65 -2.88 17.56
N LEU A 8 -22.76 -3.87 17.40
CA LEU A 8 -21.45 -3.67 16.76
C LEU A 8 -21.57 -3.20 15.30
N ALA A 9 -22.51 -3.78 14.55
CA ALA A 9 -22.76 -3.37 13.16
C ALA A 9 -23.30 -1.93 13.09
N VAL A 10 -24.18 -1.54 14.02
CA VAL A 10 -24.68 -0.16 14.11
C VAL A 10 -23.57 0.82 14.46
N GLU A 11 -22.67 0.48 15.40
CA GLU A 11 -21.51 1.33 15.70
C GLU A 11 -20.55 1.46 14.53
N THR A 12 -20.32 0.40 13.77
CA THR A 12 -19.46 0.45 12.58
C THR A 12 -20.06 1.36 11.50
N ILE A 13 -21.38 1.29 11.30
CA ILE A 13 -22.08 2.16 10.36
C ILE A 13 -22.02 3.60 10.85
N LEU A 14 -22.27 3.86 12.13
CA LEU A 14 -22.22 5.21 12.70
C LEU A 14 -20.81 5.81 12.59
N ASN A 15 -19.77 5.05 12.91
CA ASN A 15 -18.38 5.51 12.78
C ASN A 15 -18.04 5.87 11.33
N ASN A 16 -18.45 5.06 10.35
CA ASN A 16 -18.22 5.40 8.94
C ASN A 16 -18.94 6.70 8.53
N PHE A 17 -20.16 6.93 9.02
CA PHE A 17 -20.90 8.16 8.73
C PHE A 17 -20.31 9.38 9.44
N GLU A 18 -19.81 9.22 10.67
CA GLU A 18 -19.13 10.29 11.41
C GLU A 18 -17.78 10.63 10.73
N GLU A 19 -17.03 9.63 10.29
CA GLU A 19 -15.78 9.79 9.52
C GLU A 19 -16.02 10.51 8.19
N ASP A 20 -17.08 10.15 7.44
CA ASP A 20 -17.45 10.81 6.19
C ASP A 20 -17.86 12.28 6.41
N ILE A 21 -18.58 12.58 7.51
CA ILE A 21 -18.98 13.96 7.85
C ILE A 21 -17.78 14.79 8.28
N GLU A 22 -16.89 14.26 9.13
CA GLU A 22 -15.66 14.96 9.56
C GLU A 22 -14.77 15.32 8.37
N PHE A 23 -14.72 14.47 7.34
CA PHE A 23 -13.96 14.74 6.12
C PHE A 23 -14.60 15.84 5.25
N GLU A 24 -15.93 15.97 5.26
CA GLU A 24 -16.66 17.04 4.56
C GLU A 24 -16.71 18.37 5.35
N GLU A 25 -16.15 18.45 6.56
CA GLU A 25 -16.06 19.71 7.34
C GLU A 25 -15.02 20.69 6.77
N PHE A 26 -14.11 20.21 5.92
CA PHE A 26 -13.12 21.07 5.25
C PHE A 26 -13.76 21.84 4.09
N ASP A 27 -13.28 23.08 3.87
CA ASP A 27 -13.70 23.86 2.70
C ASP A 27 -13.40 23.07 1.43
N VAL A 28 -14.43 22.89 0.58
CA VAL A 28 -14.26 22.22 -0.72
C VAL A 28 -13.40 23.11 -1.60
N GLU A 29 -12.16 22.68 -1.85
CA GLU A 29 -11.24 23.37 -2.73
C GLU A 29 -11.58 23.05 -4.20
N GLU A 30 -11.97 24.09 -4.97
CA GLU A 30 -12.20 23.96 -6.41
C GLU A 30 -10.85 23.89 -7.15
N TRP A 31 -10.27 22.70 -7.22
CA TRP A 31 -9.07 22.43 -8.02
C TRP A 31 -9.38 22.59 -9.51
N SER A 32 -8.65 23.48 -10.19
CA SER A 32 -8.75 23.64 -11.63
C SER A 32 -8.17 22.42 -12.36
N GLU A 33 -8.65 22.14 -13.58
CA GLU A 33 -8.22 20.98 -14.38
C GLU A 33 -6.69 21.00 -14.64
N ASP A 34 -6.09 22.18 -14.70
CA ASP A 34 -4.65 22.38 -14.90
C ASP A 34 -3.79 22.05 -13.66
N GLU A 35 -4.38 22.01 -12.46
CA GLU A 35 -3.69 21.73 -11.19
C GLU A 35 -3.72 20.25 -10.80
N LYS A 36 -4.72 19.48 -11.28
CA LYS A 36 -4.89 18.05 -10.95
C LYS A 36 -3.86 17.14 -11.61
N ASP A 37 -3.40 17.47 -12.81
CA ASP A 37 -2.73 16.46 -13.64
C ASP A 37 -1.20 16.42 -13.53
N LYS A 38 -0.54 17.50 -13.08
CA LYS A 38 0.93 17.59 -13.19
C LYS A 38 1.72 16.96 -12.05
N GLN A 39 1.13 16.80 -10.88
CA GLN A 39 1.80 16.20 -9.71
C GLN A 39 1.25 14.81 -9.38
N ASP A 40 -0.03 14.54 -9.65
CA ASP A 40 -0.67 13.27 -9.27
C ASP A 40 -0.29 12.07 -10.15
N LEU A 41 0.00 12.27 -11.44
CA LEU A 41 0.26 11.15 -12.37
C LEU A 41 1.49 10.31 -12.00
N ASN A 42 2.44 10.87 -11.26
CA ASN A 42 3.69 10.19 -10.92
C ASN A 42 3.69 9.61 -9.50
N LEU A 43 2.76 10.01 -8.63
CA LEU A 43 2.74 9.60 -7.22
C LEU A 43 2.23 8.17 -7.00
N TRP A 44 1.45 7.64 -7.94
CA TRP A 44 0.86 6.30 -7.83
C TRP A 44 1.65 5.23 -8.60
N ASP A 45 2.44 5.64 -9.60
CA ASP A 45 3.20 4.73 -10.47
C ASP A 45 4.69 4.65 -10.08
N GLU A 46 5.28 5.68 -9.48
CA GLU A 46 6.74 5.71 -9.20
C GLU A 46 7.12 5.05 -7.86
N ASP A 47 6.23 5.05 -6.86
CA ASP A 47 6.54 4.58 -5.50
C ASP A 47 5.90 3.22 -5.12
N TRP A 48 5.04 2.63 -5.97
CA TRP A 48 4.34 1.37 -5.68
C TRP A 48 4.94 0.13 -6.35
N ASP A 49 5.84 0.33 -7.33
CA ASP A 49 6.58 -0.73 -8.05
C ASP A 49 8.07 -0.78 -7.61
N ASP A 50 8.53 0.13 -6.74
CA ASP A 50 9.94 0.25 -6.33
C ASP A 50 10.34 -0.71 -5.18
N ASP A 51 9.39 -1.50 -4.69
CA ASP A 51 9.54 -2.21 -3.42
C ASP A 51 10.20 -3.62 -3.50
N ASP A 52 10.77 -4.09 -4.62
CA ASP A 52 11.13 -5.54 -4.65
C ASP A 52 12.34 -6.05 -5.47
N LEU A 53 13.12 -5.23 -6.17
CA LEU A 53 14.30 -5.73 -6.92
C LEU A 53 15.67 -5.37 -6.34
N GLU A 54 15.72 -4.37 -5.46
CA GLU A 54 16.96 -3.90 -4.81
C GLU A 54 16.96 -4.07 -3.28
N ASP A 55 15.87 -4.58 -2.67
CA ASP A 55 15.85 -4.89 -1.24
C ASP A 55 16.92 -5.94 -0.86
N ASP A 56 17.46 -5.80 0.35
CA ASP A 56 18.51 -6.64 0.92
C ASP A 56 18.11 -8.12 0.91
N PHE A 57 16.80 -8.43 1.02
CA PHE A 57 16.30 -9.80 0.89
C PHE A 57 16.47 -10.35 -0.52
N SER A 58 16.09 -9.58 -1.55
CA SER A 58 16.24 -9.94 -2.96
C SER A 58 17.71 -10.11 -3.36
N LEU A 59 18.61 -9.29 -2.82
CA LEU A 59 20.06 -9.43 -3.00
C LEU A 59 20.61 -10.71 -2.34
N GLN A 60 20.20 -11.00 -1.10
CA GLN A 60 20.60 -12.21 -0.39
C GLN A 60 20.08 -13.48 -1.09
N LEU A 61 18.83 -13.46 -1.55
CA LEU A 61 18.22 -14.57 -2.28
C LEU A 61 18.96 -14.87 -3.59
N ARG A 62 19.31 -13.84 -4.37
CA ARG A 62 20.13 -13.99 -5.59
C ARG A 62 21.52 -14.56 -5.28
N ALA A 63 22.16 -14.09 -4.21
CA ALA A 63 23.46 -14.61 -3.80
C ALA A 63 23.39 -16.10 -3.45
N GLU A 64 22.32 -16.54 -2.77
CA GLU A 64 22.16 -17.94 -2.38
C GLU A 64 21.82 -18.85 -3.58
N LEU A 65 20.94 -18.42 -4.47
CA LEU A 65 20.63 -19.15 -5.71
C LEU A 65 21.87 -19.35 -6.59
N ASN A 66 22.76 -18.34 -6.67
CA ASN A 66 24.02 -18.45 -7.40
C ASN A 66 24.99 -19.46 -6.80
N LYS A 67 25.03 -19.62 -5.47
CA LYS A 67 25.85 -20.66 -4.80
C LYS A 67 25.34 -22.06 -5.14
N VAL A 68 24.03 -22.25 -5.21
CA VAL A 68 23.41 -23.54 -5.56
C VAL A 68 23.54 -23.85 -7.05
N ALA A 69 23.50 -22.83 -7.90
CA ALA A 69 23.61 -22.97 -9.36
C ALA A 69 25.03 -23.29 -9.86
N GLN A 70 26.08 -23.16 -9.03
CA GLN A 70 27.43 -23.62 -9.37
C GLN A 70 27.63 -25.09 -8.95
N PRO A 71 27.57 -26.07 -9.86
CA PRO A 71 27.58 -27.48 -9.46
C PRO A 71 28.99 -28.05 -9.19
N GLN A 72 30.04 -27.22 -9.06
CA GLN A 72 31.42 -27.72 -9.25
C GLN A 72 32.52 -27.23 -8.30
N ALA A 73 32.20 -26.58 -7.17
CA ALA A 73 33.24 -26.22 -6.17
C ALA A 73 33.19 -27.06 -4.87
N MET A 74 32.18 -27.93 -4.68
CA MET A 74 32.03 -28.77 -3.48
C MET A 74 32.35 -30.24 -3.78
N SER A 75 33.44 -30.48 -4.53
CA SER A 75 34.05 -31.81 -4.66
C SER A 75 35.57 -31.66 -4.64
N LEU A 76 36.15 -31.73 -3.44
CA LEU A 76 37.31 -32.58 -3.11
C LEU A 76 37.50 -32.62 -1.58
#